data_AF-A0A6G4ZT70-F1
#
_entry.id   AF-A0A6G4ZT70-F1
#
_cell.length_a   1.000
_cell.length_b   1.000
_cell.length_c   1.000
_cell.angle_alpha   90.00
_cell.angle_beta   90.00
_cell.angle_gamma   90.00
#
_symmetry.space_group_name_H-M   'P 1'
#
loop_
_entity.id
_entity.type
_entity.pdbx_description
1 polymer ?
#
loop_
_entity_poly.entity_id
_entity_poly.type
_entity_poly.pdbx_seq_one_letter_code
_entity_poly.pdbx_strand_id
1 'polypeptide(L)'
;MRFIWIFLLPIALFGKPKGHKVVEGTAKVQEIGSTMEIQTSDRAIINWEEFSIRVGETTRFVQPSTTSAVLNRVANGASHIDGLLEANGRIYLLNPNGVLIGPTGNIQAESFIASTLDFDNEDFFKDRELLFKGDSKERIVNLGKIAALGGDVFLLAKAVVNEGSLQAKEGIVGIAAGEEILLKPGGMQRLFIAPKLKEAERGDGGIENQGLIEAAIAELRADGNAFRFAINQSGVVEANGTKSENGRVFLVADGGTSANLGTILAPGGKVHILGEQIGVNEGGKVDVSSDRGGGEVLIGGDFQGKNPDIQNAKMSVVMKGAEICANAYQEGDGGKIIIWSDEATIMEGELYARGGPDGGDGGFMEVSSAGNLSYNGFACGQAPLGKSGQLLLDPSDITIENIALNDGIAFSLGTFSATKAIAKLATVTPADSLQDTLQGGGVDVTVTTSSSFASAGNIFFNDPI
;
A
#
# COMPACT_ATOMS: atom_id res chain seq x y z
N MET A 1 -6.82 -65.66 -33.17
CA MET A 1 -7.19 -64.44 -32.43
C MET A 1 -6.05 -63.44 -32.55
N ARG A 2 -6.27 -62.32 -33.24
CA ARG A 2 -5.30 -61.21 -33.31
C ARG A 2 -5.65 -60.22 -32.20
N PHE A 3 -4.76 -60.04 -31.23
CA PHE A 3 -4.88 -58.99 -30.22
C PHE A 3 -4.43 -57.66 -30.83
N ILE A 4 -5.36 -56.72 -30.96
CA ILE A 4 -5.08 -55.33 -31.30
C ILE A 4 -4.80 -54.61 -29.99
N TRP A 5 -3.56 -54.17 -29.80
CA TRP A 5 -3.18 -53.30 -28.69
C TRP A 5 -3.55 -51.86 -29.07
N ILE A 6 -4.61 -51.33 -28.44
CA ILE A 6 -4.95 -49.92 -28.52
C ILE A 6 -4.03 -49.19 -27.54
N PHE A 7 -2.98 -48.53 -28.04
CA PHE A 7 -2.26 -47.52 -27.26
C PHE A 7 -3.15 -46.29 -27.15
N LEU A 8 -3.78 -46.08 -25.98
CA LEU A 8 -4.29 -44.77 -25.60
C LEU A 8 -3.07 -43.89 -25.28
N LEU A 9 -2.66 -43.08 -26.25
CA LEU A 9 -1.81 -41.92 -25.96
C LEU A 9 -2.66 -40.96 -25.12
N PRO A 10 -2.22 -40.54 -23.93
CA PRO A 10 -2.92 -39.49 -23.19
C PRO A 10 -2.89 -38.24 -24.06
N ILE A 11 -4.06 -37.77 -24.48
CA ILE A 11 -4.20 -36.43 -25.06
C ILE A 11 -3.91 -35.51 -23.89
N ALA A 12 -2.70 -35.00 -23.80
CA ALA A 12 -2.42 -33.85 -22.96
C ALA A 12 -3.31 -32.72 -23.47
N LEU A 13 -4.42 -32.46 -22.77
CA LEU A 13 -5.11 -31.19 -22.95
C LEU A 13 -4.10 -30.13 -22.52
N PHE A 14 -3.52 -29.40 -23.47
CA PHE A 14 -2.71 -28.23 -23.15
C PHE A 14 -3.61 -27.13 -22.59
N GLY A 15 -3.17 -26.50 -21.51
CA GLY A 15 -3.89 -25.42 -20.82
C GLY A 15 -3.39 -24.03 -21.17
N LYS A 16 -2.60 -23.93 -22.25
CA LYS A 16 -2.08 -22.70 -22.85
C LYS A 16 -3.19 -21.74 -23.27
N PRO A 17 -2.89 -20.45 -23.53
CA PRO A 17 -3.84 -19.51 -24.12
C PRO A 17 -4.40 -19.98 -25.46
N LYS A 18 -5.68 -19.70 -25.76
CA LYS A 18 -6.39 -20.21 -26.96
C LYS A 18 -7.29 -19.17 -27.61
N GLY A 19 -7.62 -19.43 -28.88
CA GLY A 19 -8.54 -18.60 -29.65
C GLY A 19 -8.00 -17.19 -29.93
N HIS A 20 -6.69 -17.06 -30.15
CA HIS A 20 -6.11 -15.74 -30.40
C HIS A 20 -6.62 -15.13 -31.70
N LYS A 21 -6.89 -13.83 -31.66
CA LYS A 21 -7.21 -13.00 -32.80
C LYS A 21 -6.46 -11.68 -32.67
N VAL A 22 -5.55 -11.42 -33.60
CA VAL A 22 -4.85 -10.13 -33.67
C VAL A 22 -5.83 -9.07 -34.15
N VAL A 23 -6.02 -8.03 -33.33
CA VAL A 23 -6.87 -6.89 -33.63
C VAL A 23 -6.06 -5.78 -34.29
N GLU A 24 -4.84 -5.53 -33.78
CA GLU A 24 -3.94 -4.50 -34.28
C GLU A 24 -2.48 -4.91 -34.10
N GLY A 25 -1.59 -4.44 -34.98
CA GLY A 25 -0.20 -4.90 -35.05
C GLY A 25 -0.06 -6.29 -35.68
N THR A 26 1.01 -7.00 -35.32
CA THR A 26 1.25 -8.39 -35.74
C THR A 26 1.58 -9.25 -34.55
N ALA A 27 1.11 -10.49 -34.54
CA ALA A 27 1.55 -11.53 -33.62
C ALA A 27 1.65 -12.87 -34.37
N LYS A 28 2.80 -13.53 -34.27
CA LYS A 28 3.02 -14.88 -34.80
C LYS A 28 3.14 -15.84 -33.63
N VAL A 29 2.21 -16.78 -33.56
CA VAL A 29 2.16 -17.79 -32.49
C VAL A 29 2.80 -19.09 -32.98
N GLN A 30 3.74 -19.62 -32.21
CA GLN A 30 4.38 -20.91 -32.44
C GLN A 30 4.33 -21.74 -31.17
N GLU A 31 3.97 -23.01 -31.31
CA GLU A 31 3.99 -23.95 -30.19
C GLU A 31 5.12 -24.96 -30.36
N ILE A 32 5.99 -25.04 -29.35
CA ILE A 32 7.13 -25.96 -29.31
C ILE A 32 7.09 -26.69 -27.97
N GLY A 33 6.60 -27.93 -27.98
CA GLY A 33 6.40 -28.71 -26.76
C GLY A 33 5.44 -28.03 -25.79
N SER A 34 5.86 -27.82 -24.53
CA SER A 34 5.07 -27.12 -23.51
C SER A 34 5.17 -25.59 -23.59
N THR A 35 5.92 -25.04 -24.54
CA THR A 35 6.08 -23.60 -24.75
C THR A 35 5.17 -23.10 -25.87
N MET A 36 4.51 -21.97 -25.66
CA MET A 36 3.91 -21.12 -26.69
C MET A 36 4.75 -19.85 -26.79
N GLU A 37 5.39 -19.64 -27.94
CA GLU A 37 6.13 -18.41 -28.25
C GLU A 37 5.27 -17.50 -29.13
N ILE A 38 5.21 -16.22 -28.78
CA ILE A 38 4.41 -15.20 -29.46
C ILE A 38 5.33 -14.06 -29.85
N GLN A 39 5.70 -13.99 -31.13
CA GLN A 39 6.51 -12.89 -31.66
C GLN A 39 5.58 -11.75 -32.09
N THR A 40 5.73 -10.56 -31.50
CA THR A 40 4.86 -9.41 -31.80
C THR A 40 5.58 -8.28 -32.51
N SER A 41 4.81 -7.36 -33.10
CA SER A 41 5.31 -6.02 -33.43
C SER A 41 5.56 -5.19 -32.18
N ASP A 42 6.08 -3.97 -32.35
CA ASP A 42 6.37 -3.05 -31.25
C ASP A 42 5.16 -2.79 -30.35
N ARG A 43 3.99 -2.62 -30.98
CA ARG A 43 2.69 -2.64 -30.31
C ARG A 43 1.77 -3.64 -30.99
N ALA A 44 1.04 -4.43 -30.21
CA ALA A 44 0.03 -5.34 -30.71
C ALA A 44 -1.14 -5.46 -29.73
N ILE A 45 -2.34 -5.66 -30.27
CA ILE A 45 -3.54 -6.01 -29.50
C ILE A 45 -3.99 -7.41 -29.93
N ILE A 46 -4.10 -8.32 -28.98
CA ILE A 46 -4.52 -9.70 -29.19
C ILE A 46 -5.73 -9.98 -28.30
N ASN A 47 -6.85 -10.35 -28.92
CA ASN A 47 -7.99 -10.90 -28.20
C ASN A 47 -7.82 -12.41 -28.08
N TRP A 48 -8.20 -12.97 -26.94
CA TRP A 48 -8.14 -14.38 -26.61
C TRP A 48 -9.52 -14.88 -26.20
N GLU A 49 -9.87 -16.10 -26.58
CA GLU A 49 -11.07 -16.76 -26.03
C GLU A 49 -10.85 -17.09 -24.56
N GLU A 50 -9.70 -17.70 -24.25
CA GLU A 50 -9.23 -18.02 -22.90
C GLU A 50 -7.72 -17.75 -22.82
N PHE A 51 -7.24 -17.26 -21.67
CA PHE A 51 -5.82 -17.07 -21.40
C PHE A 51 -5.47 -17.68 -20.05
N SER A 52 -4.96 -18.91 -20.06
CA SER A 52 -4.43 -19.62 -18.89
C SER A 52 -3.11 -20.29 -19.24
N ILE A 53 -2.31 -20.63 -18.22
CA ILE A 53 -1.01 -21.30 -18.37
C ILE A 53 -0.90 -22.32 -17.25
N ARG A 54 -0.86 -23.62 -17.56
CA ARG A 54 -0.78 -24.67 -16.53
C ARG A 54 0.64 -24.85 -16.01
N VAL A 55 0.75 -25.55 -14.88
CA VAL A 55 2.03 -26.03 -14.33
C VAL A 55 2.85 -26.73 -15.41
N GLY A 56 4.11 -26.31 -15.56
CA GLY A 56 5.05 -26.86 -16.55
C GLY A 56 4.89 -26.33 -17.98
N GLU A 57 3.89 -25.47 -18.23
CA GLU A 57 3.74 -24.75 -19.50
C GLU A 57 4.40 -23.36 -19.43
N THR A 58 4.83 -22.87 -20.58
CA THR A 58 5.39 -21.53 -20.73
C THR A 58 4.66 -20.79 -21.85
N THR A 59 4.24 -19.56 -21.59
CA THR A 59 3.87 -18.60 -22.64
C THR A 59 4.91 -17.51 -22.66
N ARG A 60 5.57 -17.31 -23.81
CA ARG A 60 6.67 -16.36 -23.97
C ARG A 60 6.33 -15.35 -25.07
N PHE A 61 6.32 -14.07 -24.72
CA PHE A 61 6.24 -12.98 -25.68
C PHE A 61 7.64 -12.51 -26.05
N VAL A 62 7.93 -12.51 -27.35
CA VAL A 62 9.17 -11.99 -27.92
C VAL A 62 8.84 -10.71 -28.67
N GLN A 63 9.20 -9.59 -28.06
CA GLN A 63 8.89 -8.24 -28.52
C GLN A 63 10.16 -7.54 -29.05
N PRO A 64 10.06 -6.53 -29.94
CA PRO A 64 11.24 -5.89 -30.52
C PRO A 64 12.20 -5.23 -29.52
N SER A 65 11.70 -4.65 -28.43
CA SER A 65 12.50 -4.02 -27.37
C SER A 65 11.82 -4.12 -26.00
N THR A 66 12.49 -3.62 -24.96
CA THR A 66 11.90 -3.49 -23.61
C THR A 66 10.76 -2.47 -23.54
N THR A 67 10.77 -1.47 -24.43
CA THR A 67 9.70 -0.46 -24.52
C THR A 67 8.49 -0.92 -25.30
N SER A 68 8.61 -2.00 -26.10
CA SER A 68 7.49 -2.59 -26.82
C SER A 68 6.42 -3.11 -25.85
N ALA A 69 5.17 -3.14 -26.31
CA ALA A 69 4.02 -3.52 -25.48
C ALA A 69 3.03 -4.42 -26.24
N VAL A 70 2.45 -5.40 -25.55
CA VAL A 70 1.32 -6.19 -26.08
C VAL A 70 0.15 -6.17 -25.11
N LEU A 71 -1.02 -5.90 -25.66
CA LEU A 71 -2.30 -5.89 -24.96
C LEU A 71 -3.06 -7.18 -25.24
N ASN A 72 -3.26 -7.98 -24.20
CA ASN A 72 -4.03 -9.22 -24.23
C ASN A 72 -5.39 -8.98 -23.58
N ARG A 73 -6.48 -9.18 -24.32
CA ARG A 73 -7.84 -9.15 -23.79
C ARG A 73 -8.46 -10.52 -23.82
N VAL A 74 -9.07 -10.94 -22.73
CA VAL A 74 -9.70 -12.26 -22.60
C VAL A 74 -11.22 -12.13 -22.62
N ALA A 75 -11.88 -12.94 -23.44
CA ALA A 75 -13.34 -12.91 -23.59
C ALA A 75 -14.04 -13.79 -22.54
N ASN A 76 -13.57 -15.02 -22.35
CA ASN A 76 -14.25 -16.03 -21.54
C ASN A 76 -13.32 -16.62 -20.48
N GLY A 77 -13.89 -16.97 -19.33
CA GLY A 77 -13.20 -17.66 -18.25
C GLY A 77 -12.17 -16.79 -17.54
N ALA A 78 -11.97 -17.07 -16.24
CA ALA A 78 -10.90 -16.45 -15.48
C ALA A 78 -9.53 -16.89 -16.04
N SER A 79 -8.53 -16.02 -15.92
CA SER A 79 -7.15 -16.37 -16.26
C SER A 79 -6.50 -17.09 -15.10
N HIS A 80 -6.05 -18.33 -15.31
CA HIS A 80 -5.28 -19.10 -14.33
C HIS A 80 -3.83 -19.24 -14.80
N ILE A 81 -2.90 -18.60 -14.09
CA ILE A 81 -1.47 -18.63 -14.39
C ILE A 81 -0.76 -19.46 -13.32
N ASP A 82 -0.66 -20.76 -13.57
CA ASP A 82 0.05 -21.73 -12.71
C ASP A 82 1.44 -22.09 -13.26
N GLY A 83 1.70 -21.76 -14.52
CA GLY A 83 3.00 -21.94 -15.20
C GLY A 83 3.80 -20.64 -15.31
N LEU A 84 4.60 -20.54 -16.38
CA LEU A 84 5.50 -19.42 -16.61
C LEU A 84 4.97 -18.49 -17.72
N LEU A 85 4.82 -17.20 -17.41
CA LEU A 85 4.60 -16.13 -18.38
C LEU A 85 5.88 -15.28 -18.49
N GLU A 86 6.49 -15.25 -19.66
CA GLU A 86 7.73 -14.50 -19.91
C GLU A 86 7.52 -13.44 -20.99
N ALA A 87 8.14 -12.27 -20.83
CA ALA A 87 8.23 -11.26 -21.86
C ALA A 87 9.51 -10.42 -21.70
N ASN A 88 10.13 -10.04 -22.81
CA ASN A 88 11.22 -9.05 -22.77
C ASN A 88 10.71 -7.59 -22.80
N GLY A 89 9.42 -7.37 -23.08
CA GLY A 89 8.77 -6.07 -23.08
C GLY A 89 7.59 -6.03 -22.10
N ARG A 90 6.67 -5.10 -22.35
CA ARG A 90 5.51 -4.84 -21.48
C ARG A 90 4.33 -5.74 -21.85
N ILE A 91 3.70 -6.35 -20.84
CA ILE A 91 2.47 -7.15 -20.98
C ILE A 91 1.32 -6.46 -20.28
N TYR A 92 0.20 -6.30 -20.99
CA TYR A 92 -1.10 -5.99 -20.40
C TYR A 92 -1.99 -7.22 -20.54
N LEU A 93 -2.57 -7.69 -19.43
CA LEU A 93 -3.54 -8.79 -19.38
C LEU A 93 -4.85 -8.27 -18.78
N LEU A 94 -5.84 -8.04 -19.65
CA LEU A 94 -7.16 -7.60 -19.23
C LEU A 94 -8.14 -8.77 -19.29
N ASN A 95 -8.71 -9.14 -18.14
CA ASN A 95 -9.71 -10.19 -18.05
C ASN A 95 -10.82 -9.81 -17.07
N PRO A 96 -12.01 -9.40 -17.55
CA PRO A 96 -13.13 -9.04 -16.69
C PRO A 96 -13.70 -10.22 -15.90
N ASN A 97 -13.32 -11.46 -16.22
CA ASN A 97 -13.72 -12.67 -15.50
C ASN A 97 -12.76 -13.01 -14.33
N GLY A 98 -11.74 -12.19 -14.06
CA GLY A 98 -10.79 -12.40 -12.98
C GLY A 98 -9.43 -12.96 -13.44
N VAL A 99 -8.41 -12.77 -12.59
CA VAL A 99 -7.05 -13.25 -12.83
C VAL A 99 -6.51 -13.88 -11.54
N LEU A 100 -6.08 -15.14 -11.63
CA LEU A 100 -5.42 -15.89 -10.56
C LEU A 100 -4.00 -16.25 -11.01
N ILE A 101 -3.01 -15.82 -10.24
CA ILE A 101 -1.64 -16.33 -10.32
C ILE A 101 -1.53 -17.38 -9.22
N GLY A 102 -1.46 -18.66 -9.59
CA GLY A 102 -1.42 -19.76 -8.63
C GLY A 102 -0.07 -19.85 -7.90
N PRO A 103 0.06 -20.71 -6.87
CA PRO A 103 1.26 -20.80 -6.05
C PRO A 103 2.56 -21.13 -6.81
N THR A 104 2.45 -21.82 -7.94
CA THR A 104 3.58 -22.11 -8.85
C THR A 104 3.69 -21.12 -10.00
N GLY A 105 2.71 -20.23 -10.14
CA GLY A 105 2.65 -19.21 -11.17
C GLY A 105 3.83 -18.25 -11.07
N ASN A 106 4.47 -18.01 -12.19
CA ASN A 106 5.63 -17.13 -12.29
C ASN A 106 5.49 -16.23 -13.51
N ILE A 107 5.45 -14.92 -13.28
CA ILE A 107 5.38 -13.90 -14.33
C ILE A 107 6.67 -13.08 -14.29
N GLN A 108 7.35 -13.00 -15.44
CA GLN A 108 8.57 -12.21 -15.64
C GLN A 108 8.43 -11.39 -16.92
N ALA A 109 8.36 -10.08 -16.80
CA ALA A 109 8.20 -9.15 -17.92
C ALA A 109 9.00 -7.87 -17.68
N GLU A 110 9.25 -7.05 -18.70
CA GLU A 110 9.79 -5.69 -18.45
C GLU A 110 8.83 -4.89 -17.57
N SER A 111 7.54 -4.95 -17.88
CA SER A 111 6.46 -4.47 -17.01
C SER A 111 5.24 -5.37 -17.18
N PHE A 112 4.48 -5.54 -16.11
CA PHE A 112 3.27 -6.36 -16.11
C PHE A 112 2.09 -5.59 -15.55
N ILE A 113 1.04 -5.45 -16.35
CA ILE A 113 -0.22 -4.85 -15.93
C ILE A 113 -1.31 -5.91 -16.06
N ALA A 114 -1.98 -6.24 -14.97
CA ALA A 114 -3.18 -7.08 -14.97
C ALA A 114 -4.39 -6.25 -14.52
N SER A 115 -5.52 -6.43 -15.19
CA SER A 115 -6.75 -5.72 -14.83
C SER A 115 -8.02 -6.53 -15.08
N THR A 116 -9.02 -6.36 -14.21
CA THR A 116 -10.41 -6.82 -14.48
C THR A 116 -11.26 -5.74 -15.15
N LEU A 117 -10.76 -4.51 -15.20
CA LEU A 117 -11.31 -3.39 -15.95
C LEU A 117 -10.68 -3.28 -17.35
N ASP A 118 -11.31 -2.54 -18.24
CA ASP A 118 -10.83 -2.31 -19.61
C ASP A 118 -10.55 -0.83 -19.88
N PHE A 119 -9.79 -0.54 -20.92
CA PHE A 119 -9.52 0.81 -21.41
C PHE A 119 -9.57 0.85 -22.94
N ASP A 120 -9.71 2.04 -23.53
CA ASP A 120 -9.90 2.22 -24.97
C ASP A 120 -8.62 1.89 -25.78
N ASN A 121 -8.76 1.19 -26.92
CA ASN A 121 -7.63 0.78 -27.76
C ASN A 121 -6.72 1.93 -28.18
N GLU A 122 -7.31 3.07 -28.52
CA GLU A 122 -6.55 4.23 -28.97
C GLU A 122 -5.56 4.74 -27.92
N ASP A 123 -5.90 4.56 -26.65
CA ASP A 123 -5.11 5.06 -25.53
C ASP A 123 -3.86 4.22 -25.33
N PHE A 124 -3.96 2.92 -25.66
CA PHE A 124 -2.82 2.02 -25.70
C PHE A 124 -1.69 2.58 -26.56
N PHE A 125 -1.99 3.12 -27.75
CA PHE A 125 -0.98 3.55 -28.71
C PHE A 125 -0.44 4.97 -28.49
N LYS A 126 -1.10 5.78 -27.67
CA LYS A 126 -0.77 7.20 -27.49
C LYS A 126 0.20 7.47 -26.32
N ASP A 127 0.64 6.45 -25.59
CA ASP A 127 1.50 6.57 -24.39
C ASP A 127 1.02 7.65 -23.41
N ARG A 128 -0.30 7.75 -23.28
CA ARG A 128 -0.97 8.70 -22.39
C ARG A 128 -1.51 7.99 -21.15
N GLU A 129 -2.18 8.76 -20.30
CA GLU A 129 -2.93 8.18 -19.18
C GLU A 129 -4.00 7.17 -19.66
N LEU A 130 -4.09 6.05 -18.95
CA LEU A 130 -5.03 4.98 -19.25
C LEU A 130 -6.15 5.04 -18.21
N LEU A 131 -7.38 5.30 -18.66
CA LEU A 131 -8.57 5.23 -17.82
C LEU A 131 -9.18 3.83 -17.92
N PHE A 132 -8.94 3.03 -16.89
CA PHE A 132 -9.53 1.70 -16.70
C PHE A 132 -10.93 1.84 -16.11
N LYS A 133 -11.91 1.22 -16.76
CA LYS A 133 -13.33 1.23 -16.36
C LYS A 133 -14.02 -0.07 -16.73
N GLY A 134 -15.09 -0.40 -16.05
CA GLY A 134 -15.92 -1.56 -16.38
C GLY A 134 -16.74 -2.03 -15.18
N ASP A 135 -17.71 -2.91 -15.46
CA ASP A 135 -18.66 -3.38 -14.44
C ASP A 135 -18.24 -4.72 -13.81
N SER A 136 -16.98 -5.14 -13.99
CA SER A 136 -16.47 -6.39 -13.42
C SER A 136 -16.56 -6.34 -11.89
N LYS A 137 -17.06 -7.44 -11.31
CA LYS A 137 -17.07 -7.68 -9.86
C LYS A 137 -15.99 -8.68 -9.44
N GLU A 138 -15.19 -9.13 -10.40
CA GLU A 138 -14.16 -10.12 -10.18
C GLU A 138 -12.88 -9.48 -9.63
N ARG A 139 -12.03 -10.34 -9.10
CA ARG A 139 -10.81 -9.95 -8.38
C ARG A 139 -9.55 -10.42 -9.10
N ILE A 140 -8.43 -9.82 -8.72
CA ILE A 140 -7.10 -10.35 -9.01
C ILE A 140 -6.56 -10.99 -7.74
N VAL A 141 -6.06 -12.22 -7.84
CA VAL A 141 -5.43 -12.94 -6.73
C VAL A 141 -4.03 -13.36 -7.15
N ASN A 142 -3.01 -12.95 -6.39
CA ASN A 142 -1.65 -13.41 -6.56
C ASN A 142 -1.24 -14.31 -5.40
N LEU A 143 -1.03 -15.60 -5.67
CA LEU A 143 -0.46 -16.58 -4.76
C LEU A 143 0.99 -16.96 -5.15
N GLY A 144 1.43 -16.54 -6.35
CA GLY A 144 2.71 -16.91 -6.93
C GLY A 144 3.72 -15.76 -6.92
N LYS A 145 4.47 -15.62 -8.02
CA LYS A 145 5.47 -14.56 -8.20
C LYS A 145 5.19 -13.73 -9.44
N ILE A 146 5.18 -12.42 -9.29
CA ILE A 146 5.16 -11.45 -10.39
C ILE A 146 6.38 -10.54 -10.24
N ALA A 147 7.25 -10.53 -11.26
CA ALA A 147 8.46 -9.73 -11.26
C ALA A 147 8.56 -8.89 -12.54
N ALA A 148 8.68 -7.57 -12.38
CA ALA A 148 9.18 -6.69 -13.41
C ALA A 148 10.70 -6.77 -13.45
N LEU A 149 11.26 -6.87 -14.66
CA LEU A 149 12.69 -6.96 -14.92
C LEU A 149 13.38 -5.59 -14.88
N GLY A 150 12.64 -4.51 -15.17
CA GLY A 150 13.15 -3.13 -15.18
C GLY A 150 12.09 -2.05 -14.99
N GLY A 151 10.83 -2.31 -15.36
CA GLY A 151 9.72 -1.39 -15.18
C GLY A 151 8.80 -1.76 -14.02
N ASP A 152 7.49 -1.71 -14.26
CA ASP A 152 6.47 -1.71 -13.20
C ASP A 152 5.60 -2.97 -13.15
N VAL A 153 4.98 -3.19 -12.00
CA VAL A 153 3.87 -4.15 -11.82
C VAL A 153 2.62 -3.39 -11.39
N PHE A 154 1.52 -3.51 -12.14
CA PHE A 154 0.23 -2.92 -11.77
C PHE A 154 -0.89 -3.96 -11.74
N LEU A 155 -1.64 -4.03 -10.64
CA LEU A 155 -2.83 -4.88 -10.49
C LEU A 155 -4.06 -3.99 -10.24
N LEU A 156 -5.00 -3.95 -11.20
CA LEU A 156 -6.12 -3.00 -11.21
C LEU A 156 -7.46 -3.75 -11.26
N ALA A 157 -8.27 -3.70 -10.21
CA ALA A 157 -9.53 -4.42 -10.17
C ALA A 157 -10.51 -3.77 -9.20
N LYS A 158 -11.70 -4.35 -9.03
CA LYS A 158 -12.57 -3.98 -7.91
C LYS A 158 -12.00 -4.49 -6.58
N ALA A 159 -11.34 -5.64 -6.57
CA ALA A 159 -10.64 -6.18 -5.41
C ALA A 159 -9.34 -6.88 -5.83
N VAL A 160 -8.29 -6.73 -5.02
CA VAL A 160 -6.99 -7.37 -5.24
C VAL A 160 -6.50 -8.04 -3.96
N VAL A 161 -6.07 -9.28 -4.07
CA VAL A 161 -5.45 -10.05 -2.98
C VAL A 161 -4.04 -10.44 -3.39
N ASN A 162 -3.05 -10.12 -2.57
CA ASN A 162 -1.67 -10.56 -2.71
C ASN A 162 -1.24 -11.38 -1.49
N GLU A 163 -1.06 -12.68 -1.68
CA GLU A 163 -0.43 -13.60 -0.71
C GLU A 163 0.94 -14.10 -1.22
N GLY A 164 1.23 -13.86 -2.51
CA GLY A 164 2.50 -14.17 -3.16
C GLY A 164 3.53 -13.04 -3.06
N SER A 165 4.31 -12.87 -4.13
CA SER A 165 5.31 -11.79 -4.24
C SER A 165 5.10 -10.93 -5.48
N LEU A 166 5.19 -9.61 -5.28
CA LEU A 166 5.22 -8.60 -6.33
C LEU A 166 6.58 -7.88 -6.27
N GLN A 167 7.32 -7.88 -7.38
CA GLN A 167 8.68 -7.33 -7.42
C GLN A 167 8.84 -6.34 -8.57
N ALA A 168 9.28 -5.12 -8.26
CA ALA A 168 9.68 -4.09 -9.23
C ALA A 168 10.84 -3.27 -8.65
N LYS A 169 12.02 -3.89 -8.48
CA LYS A 169 13.15 -3.33 -7.72
C LYS A 169 13.64 -1.97 -8.22
N GLU A 170 13.47 -1.68 -9.50
CA GLU A 170 13.84 -0.39 -10.11
C GLU A 170 12.62 0.47 -10.48
N GLY A 171 11.40 -0.03 -10.22
CA GLY A 171 10.15 0.58 -10.65
C GLY A 171 9.07 0.57 -9.57
N ILE A 172 7.81 0.61 -10.00
CA ILE A 172 6.65 0.75 -9.14
C ILE A 172 5.92 -0.59 -9.03
N VAL A 173 5.57 -1.00 -7.81
CA VAL A 173 4.47 -1.94 -7.59
C VAL A 173 3.24 -1.14 -7.22
N GLY A 174 2.25 -1.12 -8.11
CA GLY A 174 0.97 -0.44 -7.91
C GLY A 174 -0.20 -1.42 -7.80
N ILE A 175 -1.05 -1.24 -6.80
CA ILE A 175 -2.32 -1.96 -6.68
C ILE A 175 -3.43 -0.94 -6.54
N ALA A 176 -4.45 -1.03 -7.39
CA ALA A 176 -5.63 -0.17 -7.29
C ALA A 176 -6.91 -1.00 -7.21
N ALA A 177 -7.72 -0.72 -6.19
CA ALA A 177 -9.06 -1.26 -6.00
C ALA A 177 -10.12 -0.18 -6.22
N GLY A 178 -10.84 -0.23 -7.33
CA GLY A 178 -11.84 0.78 -7.67
C GLY A 178 -12.60 0.44 -8.94
N GLU A 179 -13.62 1.24 -9.26
CA GLU A 179 -14.45 1.03 -10.46
C GLU A 179 -13.94 1.80 -11.68
N GLU A 180 -13.30 2.95 -11.44
CA GLU A 180 -12.67 3.79 -12.44
C GLU A 180 -11.27 4.18 -11.94
N ILE A 181 -10.25 3.68 -12.62
CA ILE A 181 -8.85 3.81 -12.20
C ILE A 181 -8.08 4.48 -13.33
N LEU A 182 -7.48 5.63 -13.04
CA LEU A 182 -6.57 6.32 -13.94
C LEU A 182 -5.13 5.90 -13.62
N LEU A 183 -4.44 5.37 -14.62
CA LEU A 183 -3.01 5.09 -14.56
C LEU A 183 -2.24 6.10 -15.41
N LYS A 184 -1.41 6.93 -14.78
CA LYS A 184 -0.52 7.86 -15.49
C LYS A 184 0.69 7.13 -16.10
N PRO A 185 1.26 7.62 -17.21
CA PRO A 185 2.41 6.98 -17.86
C PRO A 185 3.73 7.16 -17.09
N GLY A 186 3.80 8.09 -16.14
CA GLY A 186 4.99 8.34 -15.31
C GLY A 186 4.71 9.26 -14.13
N GLY A 187 5.75 9.52 -13.35
CA GLY A 187 5.67 10.23 -12.07
C GLY A 187 5.73 9.27 -10.87
N MET A 188 5.82 9.84 -9.66
CA MET A 188 6.03 9.08 -8.41
C MET A 188 4.74 8.48 -7.86
N GLN A 189 3.60 9.10 -8.17
CA GLN A 189 2.25 8.57 -7.93
C GLN A 189 1.57 8.49 -9.28
N ARG A 190 1.16 7.28 -9.67
CA ARG A 190 0.62 7.01 -11.01
C ARG A 190 -0.81 6.52 -10.96
N LEU A 191 -1.26 6.01 -9.82
CA LEU A 191 -2.63 5.53 -9.63
C LEU A 191 -3.51 6.65 -9.07
N PHE A 192 -4.69 6.81 -9.65
CA PHE A 192 -5.73 7.70 -9.14
C PHE A 192 -7.07 7.00 -9.31
N ILE A 193 -7.93 7.08 -8.31
CA ILE A 193 -9.27 6.48 -8.38
C ILE A 193 -10.26 7.61 -8.60
N ALA A 194 -11.11 7.47 -9.61
CA ALA A 194 -12.12 8.48 -9.87
C ALA A 194 -13.20 8.41 -8.79
N PRO A 195 -13.53 9.53 -8.12
CA PRO A 195 -14.55 9.54 -7.09
C PRO A 195 -15.93 9.31 -7.73
N LYS A 196 -16.59 8.18 -7.42
CA LYS A 196 -18.02 8.05 -7.73
C LYS A 196 -18.87 8.77 -6.69
N LEU A 197 -19.88 9.47 -7.18
CA LEU A 197 -20.72 10.45 -6.47
C LEU A 197 -21.71 9.85 -5.44
N LYS A 198 -21.63 8.56 -5.11
CA LYS A 198 -22.60 7.91 -4.19
C LYS A 198 -21.93 6.89 -3.28
N GLU A 199 -21.80 7.25 -2.00
CA GLU A 199 -21.31 6.38 -0.92
C GLU A 199 -22.05 5.02 -0.85
N ALA A 200 -23.34 4.98 -1.20
CA ALA A 200 -24.17 3.78 -1.13
C ALA A 200 -23.85 2.70 -2.19
N GLU A 201 -23.01 3.00 -3.18
CA GLU A 201 -22.61 2.07 -4.25
C GLU A 201 -21.15 1.61 -4.12
N ARG A 202 -20.40 2.13 -3.13
CA ARG A 202 -19.04 1.66 -2.79
C ARG A 202 -19.13 0.23 -2.23
N GLY A 203 -18.98 -0.75 -3.13
CA GLY A 203 -19.18 -2.18 -2.84
C GLY A 203 -18.01 -2.87 -2.12
N ASP A 204 -18.05 -4.20 -2.04
CA ASP A 204 -17.11 -5.13 -1.36
C ASP A 204 -15.66 -5.15 -1.93
N GLY A 205 -15.22 -4.08 -2.59
CA GLY A 205 -13.89 -3.92 -3.16
C GLY A 205 -12.85 -3.53 -2.11
N GLY A 206 -11.58 -3.86 -2.37
CA GLY A 206 -10.48 -3.53 -1.47
C GLY A 206 -9.18 -4.23 -1.83
N ILE A 207 -8.12 -3.88 -1.11
CA ILE A 207 -6.79 -4.45 -1.25
C ILE A 207 -6.45 -5.24 0.02
N GLU A 208 -6.12 -6.51 -0.15
CA GLU A 208 -5.55 -7.34 0.90
C GLU A 208 -4.13 -7.73 0.49
N ASN A 209 -3.13 -7.29 1.25
CA ASN A 209 -1.74 -7.70 1.06
C ASN A 209 -1.26 -8.44 2.30
N GLN A 210 -1.11 -9.75 2.16
CA GLN A 210 -0.55 -10.66 3.17
C GLN A 210 0.85 -11.16 2.76
N GLY A 211 1.19 -11.00 1.48
CA GLY A 211 2.46 -11.41 0.89
C GLY A 211 3.54 -10.32 0.92
N LEU A 212 4.46 -10.42 -0.04
CA LEU A 212 5.60 -9.51 -0.19
C LEU A 212 5.38 -8.54 -1.36
N ILE A 213 5.69 -7.26 -1.11
CA ILE A 213 5.90 -6.24 -2.13
C ILE A 213 7.33 -5.73 -1.99
N GLU A 214 8.15 -5.88 -3.04
CA GLU A 214 9.52 -5.36 -3.10
C GLU A 214 9.65 -4.41 -4.30
N ALA A 215 9.86 -3.12 -4.06
CA ALA A 215 9.84 -2.11 -5.11
C ALA A 215 10.80 -0.93 -4.86
N ALA A 216 10.98 -0.07 -5.87
CA ALA A 216 11.50 1.27 -5.60
C ALA A 216 10.39 2.14 -4.96
N ILE A 217 9.17 2.01 -5.46
CA ILE A 217 7.96 2.66 -4.92
C ILE A 217 6.82 1.65 -4.85
N ALA A 218 6.11 1.61 -3.72
CA ALA A 218 4.86 0.87 -3.58
C ALA A 218 3.67 1.85 -3.49
N GLU A 219 2.66 1.67 -4.33
CA GLU A 219 1.46 2.51 -4.36
C GLU A 219 0.20 1.64 -4.31
N LEU A 220 -0.49 1.66 -3.17
CA LEU A 220 -1.74 0.93 -2.96
C LEU A 220 -2.87 1.93 -2.75
N ARG A 221 -3.86 1.90 -3.63
CA ARG A 221 -5.00 2.81 -3.59
C ARG A 221 -6.32 2.07 -3.64
N ALA A 222 -7.26 2.46 -2.81
CA ALA A 222 -8.60 1.90 -2.85
C ALA A 222 -9.67 3.00 -2.67
N ASP A 223 -10.76 2.92 -3.44
CA ASP A 223 -11.99 3.62 -3.11
C ASP A 223 -12.72 2.80 -2.05
N GLY A 224 -13.07 3.43 -0.93
CA GLY A 224 -13.66 2.73 0.20
C GLY A 224 -14.83 3.48 0.80
N ASN A 225 -15.66 2.76 1.55
CA ASN A 225 -16.56 3.39 2.51
C ASN A 225 -15.93 3.39 3.90
N ALA A 226 -16.33 4.32 4.76
CA ALA A 226 -15.80 4.48 6.12
C ALA A 226 -16.15 3.33 7.10
N PHE A 227 -16.81 2.27 6.65
CA PHE A 227 -17.28 1.15 7.47
C PHE A 227 -16.56 -0.18 7.17
N ARG A 228 -15.65 -0.22 6.18
CA ARG A 228 -14.83 -1.40 5.86
C ARG A 228 -13.38 -1.01 5.53
N PHE A 229 -12.46 -1.96 5.73
CA PHE A 229 -11.08 -1.84 5.26
C PHE A 229 -11.06 -1.83 3.73
N ALA A 230 -10.71 -0.68 3.16
CA ALA A 230 -10.43 -0.55 1.74
C ALA A 230 -9.00 -1.06 1.45
N ILE A 231 -8.09 -0.90 2.42
CA ILE A 231 -6.74 -1.44 2.37
C ILE A 231 -6.43 -2.14 3.69
N ASN A 232 -6.01 -3.40 3.59
CA ASN A 232 -5.54 -4.23 4.69
C ASN A 232 -4.13 -4.76 4.37
N GLN A 233 -3.11 -4.19 5.01
CA GLN A 233 -1.71 -4.60 4.88
C GLN A 233 -1.28 -5.41 6.09
N SER A 234 -1.12 -6.71 5.94
CA SER A 234 -0.62 -7.62 6.98
C SER A 234 0.68 -8.32 6.61
N GLY A 235 1.08 -8.22 5.33
CA GLY A 235 2.34 -8.73 4.81
C GLY A 235 3.51 -7.76 4.99
N VAL A 236 4.44 -7.82 4.04
CA VAL A 236 5.65 -6.98 4.03
C VAL A 236 5.68 -6.10 2.78
N VAL A 237 5.94 -4.82 2.96
CA VAL A 237 6.22 -3.86 1.89
C VAL A 237 7.62 -3.29 2.07
N GLU A 238 8.51 -3.53 1.12
CA GLU A 238 9.87 -3.01 1.10
C GLU A 238 10.02 -2.06 -0.09
N ALA A 239 10.17 -0.77 0.19
CA ALA A 239 10.49 0.26 -0.80
C ALA A 239 11.93 0.73 -0.61
N ASN A 240 12.86 0.21 -1.40
CA ASN A 240 14.30 0.51 -1.28
C ASN A 240 14.75 1.71 -2.12
N GLY A 241 13.83 2.29 -2.90
CA GLY A 241 14.14 3.39 -3.81
C GLY A 241 15.04 2.98 -4.98
N THR A 242 15.66 3.98 -5.59
CA THR A 242 16.62 3.84 -6.68
C THR A 242 17.95 4.46 -6.26
N LYS A 243 18.96 4.41 -7.14
CA LYS A 243 20.26 5.08 -6.89
C LYS A 243 20.13 6.60 -6.69
N SER A 244 19.04 7.22 -7.17
CA SER A 244 18.86 8.68 -7.16
C SER A 244 17.77 9.16 -6.20
N GLU A 245 16.87 8.28 -5.74
CA GLU A 245 15.75 8.65 -4.87
C GLU A 245 15.47 7.56 -3.85
N ASN A 246 15.20 7.95 -2.60
CA ASN A 246 14.81 7.02 -1.55
C ASN A 246 13.43 6.40 -1.84
N GLY A 247 13.18 5.25 -1.22
CA GLY A 247 11.95 4.51 -1.42
C GLY A 247 10.71 5.22 -0.90
N ARG A 248 9.56 4.90 -1.48
CA ARG A 248 8.29 5.51 -1.11
C ARG A 248 7.18 4.47 -1.02
N VAL A 249 6.34 4.59 -0.01
CA VAL A 249 5.13 3.77 0.16
C VAL A 249 3.93 4.69 0.33
N PHE A 250 2.91 4.47 -0.48
CA PHE A 250 1.63 5.16 -0.39
C PHE A 250 0.51 4.14 -0.18
N LEU A 251 -0.20 4.26 0.93
CA LEU A 251 -1.39 3.49 1.27
C LEU A 251 -2.55 4.47 1.37
N VAL A 252 -3.37 4.59 0.32
CA VAL A 252 -4.40 5.63 0.22
C VAL A 252 -5.79 5.02 0.04
N ALA A 253 -6.59 5.06 1.10
CA ALA A 253 -7.98 4.60 1.11
C ALA A 253 -8.93 5.80 0.98
N ASP A 254 -9.16 6.29 -0.24
CA ASP A 254 -9.99 7.47 -0.50
C ASP A 254 -11.42 7.25 0.03
N GLY A 255 -11.79 7.97 1.10
CA GLY A 255 -13.09 7.83 1.80
C GLY A 255 -13.30 6.51 2.55
N GLY A 256 -12.25 5.69 2.69
CA GLY A 256 -12.31 4.38 3.32
C GLY A 256 -11.39 4.22 4.52
N THR A 257 -11.30 2.99 5.02
CA THR A 257 -10.35 2.64 6.08
C THR A 257 -9.06 2.06 5.51
N SER A 258 -7.90 2.54 5.95
CA SER A 258 -6.58 1.97 5.69
C SER A 258 -6.00 1.38 6.97
N ALA A 259 -5.58 0.11 6.93
CA ALA A 259 -4.98 -0.56 8.08
C ALA A 259 -3.63 -1.19 7.76
N ASN A 260 -2.65 -0.95 8.62
CA ASN A 260 -1.37 -1.66 8.63
C ASN A 260 -1.24 -2.52 9.90
N LEU A 261 -1.14 -3.83 9.69
CA LEU A 261 -0.88 -4.86 10.69
C LEU A 261 0.46 -5.56 10.45
N GLY A 262 1.08 -5.31 9.29
CA GLY A 262 2.34 -5.91 8.87
C GLY A 262 3.51 -4.92 8.96
N THR A 263 4.53 -5.16 8.14
CA THR A 263 5.77 -4.37 8.14
C THR A 263 5.89 -3.56 6.85
N ILE A 264 6.14 -2.27 7.00
CA ILE A 264 6.48 -1.36 5.91
C ILE A 264 7.88 -0.83 6.15
N LEU A 265 8.79 -1.07 5.20
CA LEU A 265 10.17 -0.60 5.22
C LEU A 265 10.40 0.36 4.06
N ALA A 266 10.88 1.57 4.35
CA ALA A 266 11.36 2.50 3.34
C ALA A 266 12.56 3.32 3.88
N PRO A 267 13.76 2.72 3.98
CA PRO A 267 14.91 3.34 4.65
C PRO A 267 15.24 4.75 4.12
N GLY A 268 15.18 5.76 4.99
CA GLY A 268 15.41 7.17 4.66
C GLY A 268 14.35 7.77 3.72
N GLY A 269 13.33 6.99 3.38
CA GLY A 269 12.31 7.25 2.40
C GLY A 269 11.06 7.89 2.99
N LYS A 270 9.93 7.65 2.33
CA LYS A 270 8.63 8.20 2.72
C LYS A 270 7.58 7.11 2.85
N VAL A 271 6.77 7.16 3.90
CA VAL A 271 5.59 6.32 4.05
C VAL A 271 4.38 7.18 4.38
N HIS A 272 3.36 7.16 3.52
CA HIS A 272 2.11 7.87 3.74
C HIS A 272 0.95 6.87 3.84
N ILE A 273 0.26 6.85 4.98
CA ILE A 273 -0.92 6.03 5.25
C ILE A 273 -2.11 6.97 5.43
N LEU A 274 -2.97 7.05 4.40
CA LEU A 274 -4.02 8.04 4.25
C LEU A 274 -5.38 7.39 3.95
N GLY A 275 -6.45 8.13 4.23
CA GLY A 275 -7.83 7.69 4.12
C GLY A 275 -8.71 8.37 5.17
N GLU A 276 -9.99 7.98 5.25
CA GLU A 276 -10.93 8.59 6.20
C GLU A 276 -10.73 8.05 7.63
N GLN A 277 -10.35 6.78 7.76
CA GLN A 277 -10.01 6.14 9.02
C GLN A 277 -8.71 5.36 8.88
N ILE A 278 -7.80 5.52 9.84
CA ILE A 278 -6.47 4.90 9.80
C ILE A 278 -6.23 4.07 11.04
N GLY A 279 -5.68 2.86 10.82
CA GLY A 279 -5.21 1.98 11.89
C GLY A 279 -3.77 1.52 11.63
N VAL A 280 -2.89 1.71 12.60
CA VAL A 280 -1.66 0.91 12.72
C VAL A 280 -1.86 0.01 13.94
N ASN A 281 -2.05 -1.27 13.69
CA ASN A 281 -2.51 -2.22 14.70
C ASN A 281 -1.34 -2.80 15.50
N GLU A 282 -1.66 -3.56 16.56
CA GLU A 282 -0.68 -4.35 17.31
C GLU A 282 0.18 -5.21 16.37
N GLY A 283 1.50 -5.12 16.52
CA GLY A 283 2.48 -5.78 15.65
C GLY A 283 2.76 -5.07 14.31
N GLY A 284 1.96 -4.05 13.98
CA GLY A 284 2.18 -3.21 12.80
C GLY A 284 3.44 -2.36 12.95
N LYS A 285 4.29 -2.38 11.94
CA LYS A 285 5.55 -1.64 11.91
C LYS A 285 5.67 -0.76 10.67
N VAL A 286 6.10 0.48 10.86
CA VAL A 286 6.51 1.38 9.78
C VAL A 286 7.90 1.88 10.10
N ASP A 287 8.89 1.54 9.26
CA ASP A 287 10.29 1.87 9.49
C ASP A 287 10.91 2.57 8.28
N VAL A 288 11.17 3.85 8.46
CA VAL A 288 11.90 4.71 7.51
C VAL A 288 13.27 5.11 8.06
N SER A 289 13.79 4.37 9.05
CA SER A 289 15.12 4.62 9.61
C SER A 289 16.22 4.34 8.58
N SER A 290 17.33 5.06 8.66
CA SER A 290 18.49 4.85 7.77
C SER A 290 19.80 5.21 8.43
N ASP A 291 20.94 4.88 7.80
CA ASP A 291 22.26 5.23 8.34
C ASP A 291 22.50 6.74 8.41
N ARG A 292 21.95 7.52 7.47
CA ARG A 292 22.30 8.94 7.26
C ARG A 292 21.13 9.91 7.37
N GLY A 293 20.22 9.62 8.30
CA GLY A 293 19.04 10.44 8.57
C GLY A 293 17.75 9.63 8.48
N GLY A 294 16.80 9.93 9.37
CA GLY A 294 15.48 9.31 9.31
C GLY A 294 14.64 9.82 8.14
N GLY A 295 13.75 8.98 7.62
CA GLY A 295 12.77 9.34 6.60
C GLY A 295 11.54 10.08 7.15
N GLU A 296 10.47 10.09 6.36
CA GLU A 296 9.19 10.73 6.70
C GLU A 296 8.06 9.68 6.80
N VAL A 297 7.27 9.77 7.87
CA VAL A 297 6.01 9.02 8.04
C VAL A 297 4.86 10.01 8.22
N LEU A 298 3.82 9.88 7.39
CA LEU A 298 2.55 10.61 7.54
C LEU A 298 1.41 9.60 7.72
N ILE A 299 0.67 9.69 8.82
CA ILE A 299 -0.45 8.82 9.16
C ILE A 299 -1.68 9.73 9.38
N GLY A 300 -2.66 9.62 8.48
CA GLY A 300 -3.91 10.37 8.57
C GLY A 300 -3.82 11.88 8.32
N GLY A 301 -2.65 12.43 7.98
CA GLY A 301 -2.51 13.82 7.60
C GLY A 301 -1.05 14.28 7.61
N ASP A 302 -0.83 15.55 7.32
CA ASP A 302 0.47 16.23 7.43
C ASP A 302 0.42 17.28 8.55
N PHE A 303 1.49 18.06 8.68
CA PHE A 303 1.68 19.03 9.75
C PHE A 303 0.45 19.89 10.04
N GLN A 304 -0.06 19.73 11.27
CA GLN A 304 -1.26 20.40 11.79
C GLN A 304 -2.52 20.27 10.89
N GLY A 305 -2.58 19.27 10.01
CA GLY A 305 -3.68 19.10 9.05
C GLY A 305 -3.84 20.23 8.05
N LYS A 306 -2.80 21.06 7.84
CA LYS A 306 -2.88 22.27 7.01
C LYS A 306 -2.47 22.07 5.56
N ASN A 307 -1.94 20.90 5.20
CA ASN A 307 -1.51 20.61 3.85
C ASN A 307 -2.71 20.19 2.98
N PRO A 308 -3.18 21.01 2.03
CA PRO A 308 -4.35 20.68 1.22
C PRO A 308 -4.10 19.54 0.21
N ASP A 309 -2.84 19.18 -0.04
CA ASP A 309 -2.47 18.09 -0.95
C ASP A 309 -2.53 16.71 -0.25
N ILE A 310 -2.69 16.70 1.08
CA ILE A 310 -2.78 15.49 1.90
C ILE A 310 -4.18 15.43 2.51
N GLN A 311 -4.90 14.34 2.23
CA GLN A 311 -6.19 14.10 2.87
C GLN A 311 -5.99 13.90 4.38
N ASN A 312 -6.71 14.68 5.18
CA ASN A 312 -6.83 14.41 6.61
C ASN A 312 -7.82 13.26 6.86
N ALA A 313 -7.46 12.36 7.76
CA ALA A 313 -8.34 11.35 8.30
C ALA A 313 -9.31 11.98 9.30
N LYS A 314 -10.50 11.40 9.46
CA LYS A 314 -11.36 11.72 10.61
C LYS A 314 -10.84 11.05 11.88
N MET A 315 -10.34 9.83 11.75
CA MET A 315 -9.85 9.03 12.87
C MET A 315 -8.49 8.42 12.56
N SER A 316 -7.53 8.59 13.46
CA SER A 316 -6.21 7.94 13.38
C SER A 316 -5.92 7.16 14.66
N VAL A 317 -5.67 5.87 14.53
CA VAL A 317 -5.39 4.98 15.67
C VAL A 317 -4.05 4.28 15.46
N VAL A 318 -3.15 4.42 16.41
CA VAL A 318 -1.90 3.65 16.50
C VAL A 318 -1.94 2.87 17.80
N MET A 319 -2.14 1.56 17.70
CA MET A 319 -2.40 0.68 18.84
C MET A 319 -1.13 0.36 19.63
N LYS A 320 -1.31 -0.09 20.86
CA LYS A 320 -0.24 -0.66 21.67
C LYS A 320 0.47 -1.79 20.92
N GLY A 321 1.80 -1.79 20.97
CA GLY A 321 2.64 -2.76 20.25
C GLY A 321 2.86 -2.45 18.77
N ALA A 322 2.35 -1.31 18.27
CA ALA A 322 2.76 -0.76 16.98
C ALA A 322 4.05 0.06 17.09
N GLU A 323 4.94 -0.02 16.10
CA GLU A 323 6.21 0.70 16.05
C GLU A 323 6.29 1.61 14.81
N ILE A 324 6.52 2.90 15.02
CA ILE A 324 6.81 3.86 13.94
C ILE A 324 8.22 4.43 14.12
N CYS A 325 9.11 4.13 13.19
CA CYS A 325 10.54 4.43 13.28
C CYS A 325 11.02 5.31 12.13
N ALA A 326 11.75 6.36 12.46
CA ALA A 326 12.43 7.29 11.57
C ALA A 326 13.80 7.67 12.19
N ASN A 327 14.59 6.70 12.60
CA ASN A 327 15.88 6.93 13.25
C ASN A 327 17.00 7.19 12.23
N ALA A 328 18.04 7.90 12.67
CA ALA A 328 19.37 7.82 12.06
C ALA A 328 20.23 6.81 12.83
N TYR A 329 20.83 5.84 12.12
CA TYR A 329 21.64 4.78 12.75
C TYR A 329 23.13 5.14 12.90
N GLN A 330 23.66 6.13 12.16
CA GLN A 330 25.07 6.57 12.23
C GLN A 330 25.19 8.09 12.42
N GLU A 331 25.43 8.84 11.35
CA GLU A 331 25.54 10.30 11.34
C GLU A 331 24.35 10.87 10.57
N GLY A 332 23.50 11.64 11.22
CA GLY A 332 22.34 12.29 10.62
C GLY A 332 21.23 12.59 11.62
N ASP A 333 20.31 13.45 11.22
CA ASP A 333 19.19 13.83 12.08
C ASP A 333 18.12 12.73 12.10
N GLY A 334 17.39 12.62 13.21
CA GLY A 334 16.15 11.86 13.25
C GLY A 334 15.14 12.42 12.23
N GLY A 335 14.26 11.55 11.76
CA GLY A 335 13.30 11.87 10.72
C GLY A 335 12.05 12.56 11.23
N LYS A 336 11.00 12.52 10.41
CA LYS A 336 9.71 13.18 10.66
C LYS A 336 8.61 12.14 10.80
N ILE A 337 7.82 12.19 11.86
CA ILE A 337 6.62 11.35 12.05
C ILE A 337 5.44 12.26 12.36
N ILE A 338 4.35 12.15 11.60
CA ILE A 338 3.11 12.89 11.86
C ILE A 338 1.94 11.93 11.90
N ILE A 339 1.15 12.04 12.98
CA ILE A 339 -0.13 11.37 13.16
C ILE A 339 -1.18 12.47 13.37
N TRP A 340 -2.11 12.57 12.44
CA TRP A 340 -3.12 13.63 12.42
C TRP A 340 -4.52 13.06 12.22
N SER A 341 -5.53 13.79 12.72
CA SER A 341 -6.94 13.58 12.37
C SER A 341 -7.78 14.85 12.57
N ASP A 342 -8.93 14.92 11.91
CA ASP A 342 -9.89 16.01 12.06
C ASP A 342 -10.84 15.80 13.26
N GLU A 343 -11.15 14.56 13.65
CA GLU A 343 -12.11 14.28 14.74
C GLU A 343 -11.48 13.63 15.97
N ALA A 344 -10.66 12.59 15.80
CA ALA A 344 -10.00 11.94 16.93
C ALA A 344 -8.71 11.18 16.57
N THR A 345 -7.69 11.35 17.42
CA THR A 345 -6.43 10.59 17.36
C THR A 345 -6.26 9.78 18.64
N ILE A 346 -6.03 8.47 18.50
CA ILE A 346 -5.68 7.56 19.60
C ILE A 346 -4.27 7.03 19.35
N MET A 347 -3.36 7.30 20.28
CA MET A 347 -1.96 6.92 20.19
C MET A 347 -1.56 6.11 21.42
N GLU A 348 -1.28 4.82 21.23
CA GLU A 348 -0.87 3.87 22.27
C GLU A 348 0.42 3.10 21.91
N GLY A 349 0.90 3.24 20.66
CA GLY A 349 2.14 2.63 20.19
C GLY A 349 3.41 3.42 20.53
N GLU A 350 4.48 3.14 19.79
CA GLU A 350 5.82 3.68 20.04
C GLU A 350 6.35 4.44 18.81
N LEU A 351 6.89 5.63 19.05
CA LEU A 351 7.50 6.49 18.03
C LEU A 351 9.00 6.65 18.30
N TYR A 352 9.81 6.49 17.25
CA TYR A 352 11.26 6.64 17.33
C TYR A 352 11.77 7.55 16.22
N ALA A 353 12.31 8.71 16.57
CA ALA A 353 12.95 9.64 15.64
C ALA A 353 14.31 10.08 16.22
N ARG A 354 15.18 9.12 16.54
CA ARG A 354 16.48 9.39 17.18
C ARG A 354 17.48 10.00 16.19
N GLY A 355 18.28 10.94 16.68
CA GLY A 355 19.48 11.41 15.99
C GLY A 355 20.60 10.39 16.05
N GLY A 356 21.52 10.48 15.09
CA GLY A 356 22.60 9.52 14.94
C GLY A 356 23.58 9.51 16.12
N PRO A 357 24.09 8.34 16.54
CA PRO A 357 25.07 8.25 17.63
C PRO A 357 26.39 8.96 17.32
N ASP A 358 26.76 9.08 16.04
CA ASP A 358 27.99 9.73 15.59
C ASP A 358 27.80 11.24 15.29
N GLY A 359 26.56 11.74 15.37
CA GLY A 359 26.20 13.14 15.12
C GLY A 359 24.79 13.29 14.54
N GLY A 360 24.16 14.44 14.80
CA GLY A 360 22.82 14.78 14.32
C GLY A 360 21.85 15.09 15.46
N ASP A 361 20.82 15.88 15.15
CA ASP A 361 19.74 16.24 16.07
C ASP A 361 18.65 15.15 16.08
N GLY A 362 17.85 15.10 17.14
CA GLY A 362 16.65 14.28 17.18
C GLY A 362 15.60 14.81 16.21
N GLY A 363 14.74 13.92 15.75
CA GLY A 363 13.73 14.23 14.75
C GLY A 363 12.49 14.93 15.30
N PHE A 364 11.54 15.17 14.40
CA PHE A 364 10.27 15.82 14.72
C PHE A 364 9.13 14.81 14.71
N MET A 365 8.35 14.78 15.79
CA MET A 365 7.15 13.96 15.94
C MET A 365 5.94 14.85 16.25
N GLU A 366 4.83 14.62 15.56
CA GLU A 366 3.53 15.24 15.87
C GLU A 366 2.48 14.15 16.09
N VAL A 367 1.73 14.28 17.18
CA VAL A 367 0.52 13.49 17.42
C VAL A 367 -0.59 14.44 17.83
N SER A 368 -1.49 14.72 16.89
CA SER A 368 -2.48 15.79 17.05
C SER A 368 -3.84 15.38 16.49
N SER A 369 -4.86 16.13 16.87
CA SER A 369 -6.19 16.08 16.27
C SER A 369 -6.81 17.48 16.31
N ALA A 370 -7.52 17.89 15.27
CA ALA A 370 -8.34 19.10 15.37
C ALA A 370 -9.48 18.94 16.41
N GLY A 371 -9.85 17.70 16.73
CA GLY A 371 -10.80 17.34 17.77
C GLY A 371 -10.11 16.72 18.99
N ASN A 372 -10.41 15.45 19.27
CA ASN A 372 -9.98 14.78 20.50
C ASN A 372 -8.63 14.07 20.32
N LEU A 373 -7.74 14.22 21.30
CA LEU A 373 -6.51 13.43 21.39
C LEU A 373 -6.56 12.56 22.64
N SER A 374 -6.30 11.27 22.47
CA SER A 374 -5.94 10.32 23.52
C SER A 374 -4.53 9.84 23.26
N TYR A 375 -3.57 10.27 24.08
CA TYR A 375 -2.17 9.87 23.98
C TYR A 375 -1.76 9.10 25.24
N ASN A 376 -1.41 7.84 25.02
CA ASN A 376 -0.89 6.86 25.98
C ASN A 376 0.25 6.04 25.32
N GLY A 377 0.96 6.66 24.37
CA GLY A 377 2.08 6.06 23.66
C GLY A 377 3.43 6.54 24.20
N PHE A 378 4.50 6.07 23.58
CA PHE A 378 5.87 6.47 23.87
C PHE A 378 6.49 7.20 22.67
N ALA A 379 7.31 8.22 22.92
CA ALA A 379 8.10 8.88 21.89
C ALA A 379 9.56 9.01 22.30
N CYS A 380 10.47 8.73 21.37
CA CYS A 380 11.90 8.83 21.59
C CYS A 380 12.61 9.56 20.46
N GLY A 381 13.27 10.66 20.81
CA GLY A 381 14.03 11.52 19.90
C GLY A 381 15.43 11.80 20.44
N GLN A 382 15.98 10.88 21.23
CA GLN A 382 17.33 10.98 21.77
C GLN A 382 18.35 11.28 20.66
N ALA A 383 19.29 12.16 20.96
CA ALA A 383 20.39 12.53 20.08
C ALA A 383 21.65 12.73 20.94
N PRO A 384 22.55 11.72 21.04
CA PRO A 384 23.66 11.75 22.00
C PRO A 384 24.63 12.93 21.83
N LEU A 385 24.79 13.41 20.59
CA LEU A 385 25.72 14.48 20.22
C LEU A 385 25.01 15.72 19.65
N GLY A 386 23.67 15.74 19.64
CA GLY A 386 22.86 16.82 19.08
C GLY A 386 21.79 17.32 20.04
N LYS A 387 20.86 18.12 19.52
CA LYS A 387 19.66 18.52 20.25
C LYS A 387 18.70 17.35 20.33
N SER A 388 18.00 17.25 21.45
CA SER A 388 16.88 16.31 21.58
C SER A 388 15.79 16.61 20.54
N GLY A 389 15.08 15.56 20.13
CA GLY A 389 13.97 15.67 19.19
C GLY A 389 12.79 16.40 19.80
N GLN A 390 11.77 16.65 18.99
CA GLN A 390 10.56 17.37 19.41
C GLN A 390 9.33 16.48 19.29
N LEU A 391 8.44 16.57 20.27
CA LEU A 391 7.09 16.01 20.21
C LEU A 391 6.07 17.15 20.33
N LEU A 392 5.27 17.36 19.30
CA LEU A 392 4.14 18.28 19.32
C LEU A 392 2.83 17.52 19.59
N LEU A 393 2.09 17.96 20.61
CA LEU A 393 0.72 17.55 20.88
C LEU A 393 -0.20 18.78 20.78
N ASP A 394 -1.11 18.80 19.81
CA ASP A 394 -1.97 19.97 19.52
C ASP A 394 -3.47 19.62 19.40
N PRO A 395 -4.15 19.19 20.49
CA PRO A 395 -5.60 18.97 20.48
C PRO A 395 -6.43 20.26 20.67
N SER A 396 -7.77 20.15 20.55
CA SER A 396 -8.66 21.27 20.87
C SER A 396 -8.67 21.66 22.36
N ASP A 397 -8.66 20.65 23.23
CA ASP A 397 -8.45 20.77 24.68
C ASP A 397 -7.62 19.57 25.13
N ILE A 398 -6.94 19.70 26.27
CA ILE A 398 -6.17 18.59 26.84
C ILE A 398 -6.38 18.51 28.35
N THR A 399 -6.65 17.30 28.84
CA THR A 399 -6.74 17.01 30.27
C THR A 399 -5.64 16.04 30.64
N ILE A 400 -4.63 16.48 31.38
CA ILE A 400 -3.53 15.65 31.88
C ILE A 400 -3.93 15.09 33.25
N GLU A 401 -4.18 13.79 33.33
CA GLU A 401 -4.69 13.13 34.54
C GLU A 401 -4.09 11.74 34.73
N ASN A 402 -3.87 11.32 35.98
CA ASN A 402 -3.22 10.07 36.34
C ASN A 402 -4.27 8.99 36.64
N ILE A 403 -4.75 8.27 35.62
CA ILE A 403 -5.86 7.30 35.75
C ILE A 403 -5.42 5.88 35.40
N ALA A 404 -5.74 4.92 36.27
CA ALA A 404 -5.71 3.50 35.90
C ALA A 404 -6.83 3.21 34.89
N LEU A 405 -6.47 2.99 33.62
CA LEU A 405 -7.40 2.47 32.62
C LEU A 405 -7.75 1.02 33.02
N ASN A 406 -9.00 0.78 33.42
CA ASN A 406 -9.51 -0.59 33.47
C ASN A 406 -9.57 -1.10 32.02
N ASP A 407 -8.86 -2.20 31.76
CA ASP A 407 -8.78 -2.89 30.47
C ASP A 407 -10.07 -2.85 29.64
N GLY A 408 -9.91 -2.56 28.35
CA GLY A 408 -10.87 -2.99 27.32
C GLY A 408 -11.32 -1.93 26.33
N ILE A 409 -10.43 -1.47 25.45
CA ILE A 409 -10.87 -1.14 24.10
C ILE A 409 -10.91 -2.46 23.33
N ALA A 410 -12.05 -3.14 23.35
CA ALA A 410 -12.24 -4.38 22.60
C ALA A 410 -12.55 -4.06 21.14
N PHE A 411 -11.64 -4.45 20.24
CA PHE A 411 -11.82 -4.37 18.79
C PHE A 411 -12.61 -5.58 18.28
N SER A 412 -13.71 -5.31 17.56
CA SER A 412 -14.42 -6.30 16.74
C SER A 412 -14.60 -5.72 15.34
N LEU A 413 -14.24 -6.52 14.33
CA LEU A 413 -14.35 -6.25 12.89
C LEU A 413 -15.52 -5.31 12.52
N GLY A 414 -15.21 -4.09 12.06
CA GLY A 414 -16.08 -3.33 11.14
C GLY A 414 -16.94 -2.18 11.67
N THR A 415 -16.67 -1.57 12.84
CA THR A 415 -17.34 -0.28 13.20
C THR A 415 -16.49 0.58 14.15
N PHE A 416 -16.24 1.84 13.78
CA PHE A 416 -15.80 2.88 14.72
C PHE A 416 -17.04 3.61 15.25
N SER A 417 -17.16 3.71 16.57
CA SER A 417 -18.14 4.60 17.19
C SER A 417 -17.44 5.43 18.24
N ALA A 418 -17.05 6.66 17.86
CA ALA A 418 -16.68 7.68 18.82
C ALA A 418 -17.95 8.09 19.59
N THR A 419 -18.26 7.36 20.66
CA THR A 419 -19.21 7.86 21.64
C THR A 419 -18.53 9.01 22.34
N LYS A 420 -18.98 10.25 22.04
CA LYS A 420 -18.60 11.53 22.69
C LYS A 420 -17.77 11.31 23.96
N ALA A 421 -16.45 11.27 23.82
CA ALA A 421 -15.53 11.17 24.93
C ALA A 421 -14.66 12.42 24.87
N ILE A 422 -14.76 13.20 25.93
CA ILE A 422 -13.95 14.34 26.29
C ILE A 422 -12.48 14.03 25.95
N ALA A 423 -11.78 14.94 25.26
CA ALA A 423 -10.33 14.89 25.08
C ALA A 423 -9.65 14.62 26.44
N LYS A 424 -9.11 13.41 26.59
CA LYS A 424 -8.50 12.91 27.83
C LYS A 424 -7.08 12.48 27.49
N LEU A 425 -6.10 13.20 28.03
CA LEU A 425 -4.72 12.75 28.12
C LEU A 425 -4.56 11.97 29.41
N ALA A 426 -4.76 10.65 29.34
CA ALA A 426 -4.45 9.79 30.47
C ALA A 426 -2.92 9.70 30.60
N THR A 427 -2.35 10.38 31.59
CA THR A 427 -1.14 9.89 32.25
C THR A 427 -1.55 8.67 33.09
N VAL A 428 -0.73 7.63 33.13
CA VAL A 428 -1.00 6.42 33.91
C VAL A 428 0.19 6.21 34.82
N THR A 429 -0.04 5.90 36.10
CA THR A 429 1.02 5.45 37.01
C THR A 429 0.64 4.13 37.69
N PRO A 430 1.64 3.34 38.12
CA PRO A 430 3.09 3.50 37.89
C PRO A 430 3.57 2.55 36.76
N ALA A 431 4.30 3.06 35.76
CA ALA A 431 4.60 2.53 34.41
C ALA A 431 3.69 3.12 33.30
N ASP A 432 3.71 4.44 33.09
CA ASP A 432 4.69 5.25 32.31
C ASP A 432 4.52 5.18 30.77
N SER A 433 4.12 6.30 30.13
CA SER A 433 4.25 6.47 28.67
C SER A 433 4.64 7.91 28.30
N LEU A 434 3.86 8.93 28.71
CA LEU A 434 4.28 10.34 28.62
C LEU A 434 5.34 10.68 29.68
N GLN A 435 5.20 10.14 30.89
CA GLN A 435 6.22 10.24 31.93
C GLN A 435 7.54 9.58 31.48
N ASP A 436 7.47 8.41 30.86
CA ASP A 436 8.64 7.75 30.22
C ASP A 436 9.21 8.57 29.07
N THR A 437 8.35 9.17 28.25
CA THR A 437 8.75 10.08 27.18
C THR A 437 9.53 11.28 27.76
N LEU A 438 9.07 11.86 28.87
CA LEU A 438 9.71 12.97 29.57
C LEU A 438 10.99 12.58 30.33
N GLN A 439 11.03 11.39 30.94
CA GLN A 439 12.16 10.94 31.78
C GLN A 439 13.26 10.22 30.99
N GLY A 440 12.90 9.53 29.90
CA GLY A 440 13.79 8.66 29.13
C GLY A 440 13.72 8.83 27.62
N GLY A 441 12.67 9.45 27.08
CA GLY A 441 12.48 9.63 25.64
C GLY A 441 13.49 10.58 24.97
N GLY A 442 14.09 11.50 25.74
CA GLY A 442 15.04 12.49 25.21
C GLY A 442 14.38 13.38 24.15
N VAL A 443 13.19 13.89 24.45
CA VAL A 443 12.40 14.77 23.58
C VAL A 443 11.92 16.00 24.32
N ASP A 444 11.89 17.13 23.62
CA ASP A 444 11.20 18.33 24.05
C ASP A 444 9.71 18.19 23.70
N VAL A 445 8.86 18.05 24.73
CA VAL A 445 7.41 17.94 24.55
C VAL A 445 6.78 19.32 24.55
N THR A 446 6.13 19.69 23.45
CA THR A 446 5.32 20.90 23.32
C THR A 446 3.85 20.53 23.29
N VAL A 447 3.08 21.06 24.24
CA VAL A 447 1.63 20.93 24.27
C VAL A 447 1.01 22.27 23.92
N THR A 448 0.22 22.31 22.87
CA THR A 448 -0.58 23.48 22.48
C THR A 448 -2.05 23.12 22.42
N THR A 449 -2.91 24.12 22.55
CA THR A 449 -4.35 23.99 22.39
C THR A 449 -4.81 25.02 21.36
N SER A 450 -4.57 24.72 20.09
CA SER A 450 -4.86 25.63 18.98
C SER A 450 -5.79 25.03 17.93
N SER A 451 -7.03 24.70 18.32
CA SER A 451 -8.01 24.20 17.35
C SER A 451 -8.55 25.29 16.41
N SER A 452 -8.80 24.90 15.16
CA SER A 452 -9.64 25.64 14.20
C SER A 452 -11.12 25.63 14.58
N PHE A 453 -11.53 24.78 15.52
CA PHE A 453 -12.87 24.73 16.10
C PHE A 453 -13.01 25.65 17.31
N ALA A 454 -14.24 26.13 17.56
CA ALA A 454 -14.56 26.98 18.71
C ALA A 454 -14.51 26.18 20.02
N SER A 455 -13.31 25.96 20.55
CA SER A 455 -13.09 25.52 21.92
C SER A 455 -12.46 26.63 22.77
N ALA A 456 -12.51 26.47 24.09
CA ALA A 456 -11.85 27.34 25.04
C ALA A 456 -10.32 27.19 24.99
N GLY A 457 -9.80 26.07 24.47
CA GLY A 457 -8.36 25.85 24.33
C GLY A 457 -7.69 25.62 25.68
N ASN A 458 -8.33 24.86 26.56
CA ASN A 458 -7.87 24.69 27.93
C ASN A 458 -6.86 23.56 28.08
N ILE A 459 -5.87 23.77 28.96
CA ILE A 459 -4.97 22.73 29.49
C ILE A 459 -5.34 22.52 30.96
N PHE A 460 -5.84 21.33 31.29
CA PHE A 460 -6.18 20.94 32.66
C PHE A 460 -5.12 19.97 33.21
N PHE A 461 -4.69 20.20 34.46
CA PHE A 461 -3.87 19.25 35.21
C PHE A 461 -4.69 18.75 36.39
N ASN A 462 -5.04 17.46 36.39
CA ASN A 462 -5.78 16.83 37.48
C ASN A 462 -4.85 16.15 38.50
N ASP A 463 -3.57 15.97 38.14
CA ASP A 463 -2.52 15.38 38.98
C ASP A 463 -1.19 16.11 38.77
N PRO A 464 -0.25 16.09 39.73
CA PRO A 464 1.10 16.61 39.54
C PRO A 464 1.87 15.78 38.48
N ILE A 465 2.61 16.47 37.61
CA ILE A 465 3.54 15.90 36.62
C ILE A 465 4.89 15.61 37.25
#